data_AF-A0A7J6QCC5-F1
#
_entry.id   AF-A0A7J6QCC5-F1
#
_cell.length_a   1.000
_cell.length_b   1.000
_cell.length_c   1.000
_cell.angle_alpha   90.00
_cell.angle_beta   90.00
_cell.angle_gamma   90.00
#
_symmetry.space_group_name_H-M   'P 1'
#
loop_
_entity.id
_entity.type
_entity.pdbx_description
1 polymer ?
#
loop_
_entity_poly.entity_id
_entity_poly.type
_entity_poly.pdbx_seq_one_letter_code
_entity_poly.pdbx_strand_id
1 'polypeptide(L)'
;VTNGRSDIYEPLPGQNESMALGYVPSEGPTHALWESSYPLINSKGLAIGESTTAAKKSLAIQELFHKDEVNGKEGPALFTIAPLMAIAMERCETARCAINKIGTLAQQYGFAGEEYGSSEAITIIDDTEAWVFEIQGDGNKGAFWVAQRVPDDHVAVVANNVIIKEVKPDSPDEFIYSKNLFKKTKELGLWDGEGPFDWSRVVGAPLPLPR
;
A
#
# COMPACT_ATOMS: atom_id res chain seq x y z
N VAL A 1 -4.71 14.42 -18.48
CA VAL A 1 -5.09 15.17 -17.25
C VAL A 1 -6.40 14.61 -16.69
N THR A 2 -6.58 14.52 -15.37
CA THR A 2 -7.88 14.17 -14.78
C THR A 2 -8.75 15.44 -14.70
N ASN A 3 -9.71 15.57 -15.61
CA ASN A 3 -10.71 16.64 -15.51
C ASN A 3 -11.66 16.31 -14.35
N GLY A 4 -11.78 17.21 -13.36
CA GLY A 4 -12.66 17.00 -12.19
C GLY A 4 -12.00 17.18 -10.82
N ARG A 5 -10.71 17.56 -10.76
CA ARG A 5 -10.04 18.04 -9.55
C ARG A 5 -9.98 19.57 -9.53
N SER A 6 -9.40 20.13 -8.46
CA SER A 6 -9.14 21.58 -8.33
C SER A 6 -8.31 22.11 -9.50
N ASP A 7 -8.57 23.35 -9.91
CA ASP A 7 -7.89 24.06 -11.01
C ASP A 7 -6.35 24.04 -10.90
N ILE A 8 -5.80 23.81 -9.71
CA ILE A 8 -4.35 23.65 -9.48
C ILE A 8 -3.75 22.43 -10.19
N TYR A 9 -4.57 21.45 -10.59
CA TYR A 9 -4.15 20.26 -11.32
C TYR A 9 -4.24 20.43 -12.84
N GLU A 10 -4.80 21.54 -13.32
CA GLU A 10 -4.83 21.84 -14.75
C GLU A 10 -3.43 22.21 -15.26
N PRO A 11 -3.04 21.75 -16.47
CA PRO A 11 -1.74 22.08 -17.04
C PRO A 11 -1.64 23.58 -17.29
N LEU A 12 -0.52 24.20 -16.90
CA LEU A 12 -0.25 25.60 -17.21
C LEU A 12 -0.01 25.80 -18.72
N PRO A 13 -0.22 27.01 -19.26
CA PRO A 13 0.05 27.30 -20.67
C PRO A 13 1.46 26.86 -21.10
N GLY A 14 1.53 26.01 -22.13
CA GLY A 14 2.79 25.48 -22.67
C GLY A 14 3.29 24.20 -22.00
N GLN A 15 2.59 23.65 -21.01
CA GLN A 15 2.89 22.33 -20.45
C GLN A 15 2.23 21.21 -21.26
N ASN A 16 2.97 20.11 -21.44
CA ASN A 16 2.40 18.89 -22.01
C ASN A 16 1.63 18.13 -20.95
N GLU A 17 0.50 17.54 -21.34
CA GLU A 17 -0.23 16.64 -20.44
C GLU A 17 0.56 15.35 -20.18
N SER A 18 0.52 14.87 -18.94
CA SER A 18 1.01 13.54 -18.62
C SER A 18 0.20 12.46 -19.32
N MET A 19 0.88 11.43 -19.81
CA MET A 19 0.26 10.24 -20.36
C MET A 19 -0.23 9.33 -19.22
N ALA A 20 -1.44 8.79 -19.36
CA ALA A 20 -1.93 7.79 -18.42
C ALA A 20 -1.11 6.49 -18.55
N LEU A 21 -0.61 5.98 -17.42
CA LEU A 21 0.15 4.72 -17.38
C LEU A 21 -0.74 3.48 -17.44
N GLY A 22 -2.02 3.61 -17.04
CA GLY A 22 -3.00 2.54 -17.06
C GLY A 22 -4.37 3.01 -16.55
N TYR A 23 -5.32 2.08 -16.49
CA TYR A 23 -6.72 2.36 -16.11
C TYR A 23 -7.24 1.29 -15.17
N VAL A 24 -8.07 1.71 -14.21
CA VAL A 24 -8.85 0.81 -13.36
C VAL A 24 -10.34 1.09 -13.51
N PRO A 25 -11.22 0.09 -13.37
CA PRO A 25 -12.66 0.31 -13.42
C PRO A 25 -13.09 1.40 -12.43
N SER A 26 -14.01 2.27 -12.82
CA SER A 26 -14.60 3.31 -11.97
C SER A 26 -16.10 3.11 -11.88
N GLU A 27 -16.63 3.12 -10.67
CA GLU A 27 -18.07 2.98 -10.40
C GLU A 27 -18.49 4.05 -9.40
N GLY A 28 -19.62 4.71 -9.68
CA GLY A 28 -20.23 5.66 -8.76
C GLY A 28 -19.54 7.03 -8.68
N PRO A 29 -20.10 7.93 -7.85
CA PRO A 29 -19.52 9.23 -7.57
C PRO A 29 -18.27 9.11 -6.68
N THR A 30 -17.37 10.10 -6.77
CA THR A 30 -16.19 10.21 -5.90
C THR A 30 -16.45 11.17 -4.73
N HIS A 31 -15.71 10.97 -3.65
CA HIS A 31 -15.70 11.86 -2.48
C HIS A 31 -14.76 13.04 -2.68
N ALA A 32 -15.09 14.18 -2.08
CA ALA A 32 -14.16 15.30 -2.05
C ALA A 32 -12.98 14.98 -1.11
N LEU A 33 -11.79 15.44 -1.47
CA LEU A 33 -10.55 15.17 -0.75
C LEU A 33 -9.90 16.47 -0.27
N TRP A 34 -9.34 16.42 0.93
CA TRP A 34 -8.24 17.29 1.33
C TRP A 34 -6.95 16.50 1.19
N GLU A 35 -6.00 17.05 0.43
CA GLU A 35 -4.75 16.38 0.09
C GLU A 35 -3.59 17.39 0.05
N SER A 36 -2.37 16.86 0.17
CA SER A 36 -1.11 17.56 -0.12
C SER A 36 -0.35 16.74 -1.17
N SER A 37 0.83 16.20 -0.83
CA SER A 37 1.50 15.20 -1.67
C SER A 37 0.76 13.85 -1.65
N TYR A 38 0.02 13.59 -0.57
CA TYR A 38 -0.86 12.44 -0.40
C TYR A 38 -2.26 12.92 0.05
N PRO A 39 -3.32 12.13 -0.17
CA PRO A 39 -4.61 12.34 0.47
C PRO A 39 -4.45 12.38 2.00
N LEU A 40 -5.22 13.23 2.67
CA LEU A 40 -5.20 13.37 4.13
C LEU A 40 -6.52 12.93 4.76
N ILE A 41 -7.63 13.47 4.26
CA ILE A 41 -8.99 13.15 4.74
C ILE A 41 -10.01 13.38 3.62
N ASN A 42 -11.07 12.57 3.57
CA ASN A 42 -12.16 12.75 2.61
C ASN A 42 -13.42 13.34 3.26
N SER A 43 -14.42 13.69 2.43
CA SER A 43 -15.71 14.24 2.88
C SER A 43 -16.56 13.29 3.73
N LYS A 44 -16.09 12.07 3.98
CA LYS A 44 -16.76 11.03 4.78
C LYS A 44 -16.07 10.81 6.13
N GLY A 45 -15.02 11.56 6.44
CA GLY A 45 -14.28 11.44 7.71
C GLY A 45 -13.24 10.32 7.72
N LEU A 46 -13.05 9.61 6.60
CA LEU A 46 -11.93 8.67 6.44
C LEU A 46 -10.63 9.48 6.28
N ALA A 47 -9.64 9.21 7.11
CA ALA A 47 -8.34 9.86 7.09
C ALA A 47 -7.19 8.85 6.94
N ILE A 48 -6.08 9.33 6.38
CA ILE A 48 -4.94 8.50 6.04
C ILE A 48 -3.60 9.23 6.27
N GLY A 49 -2.57 8.46 6.62
CA GLY A 49 -1.18 8.90 6.73
C GLY A 49 -0.26 7.84 6.14
N GLU A 50 0.95 8.25 5.76
CA GLU A 50 1.89 7.43 5.00
C GLU A 50 3.30 7.54 5.59
N SER A 51 4.04 6.44 5.55
CA SER A 51 5.47 6.38 5.83
C SER A 51 6.14 5.29 5.01
N THR A 52 7.16 5.69 4.25
CA THR A 52 8.05 4.75 3.56
C THR A 52 8.92 3.97 4.52
N THR A 53 9.00 2.67 4.31
CA THR A 53 9.64 1.71 5.22
C THR A 53 10.70 0.87 4.54
N ALA A 54 11.74 0.51 5.29
CA ALA A 54 12.78 -0.37 4.79
C ALA A 54 12.27 -1.81 4.58
N ALA A 55 12.51 -2.37 3.39
CA ALA A 55 12.01 -3.70 3.02
C ALA A 55 13.08 -4.62 2.41
N LYS A 56 12.72 -5.88 2.22
CA LYS A 56 13.53 -6.83 1.45
C LYS A 56 13.53 -6.46 -0.02
N LYS A 57 14.72 -6.11 -0.54
CA LYS A 57 14.93 -5.83 -1.96
C LYS A 57 14.57 -7.00 -2.89
N SER A 58 14.62 -8.24 -2.41
CA SER A 58 14.21 -9.42 -3.20
C SER A 58 12.71 -9.45 -3.52
N LEU A 59 11.91 -8.64 -2.84
CA LEU A 59 10.47 -8.49 -3.08
C LEU A 59 10.13 -7.23 -3.89
N ALA A 60 11.14 -6.39 -4.16
CA ALA A 60 10.96 -5.16 -4.91
C ALA A 60 10.50 -5.48 -6.33
N ILE A 61 9.55 -4.70 -6.81
CA ILE A 61 9.17 -4.66 -8.21
C ILE A 61 9.21 -3.19 -8.66
N GLN A 62 9.57 -2.98 -9.92
CA GLN A 62 9.63 -1.64 -10.50
C GLN A 62 8.26 -1.21 -11.03
N GLU A 63 8.06 0.10 -11.12
CA GLU A 63 6.94 0.70 -11.83
C GLU A 63 7.04 0.47 -13.35
N LEU A 64 5.91 0.63 -14.04
CA LEU A 64 5.87 0.70 -15.49
C LEU A 64 6.87 1.73 -16.03
N PHE A 65 7.54 1.38 -17.13
CA PHE A 65 8.54 2.21 -17.81
C PHE A 65 9.83 2.51 -17.02
N HIS A 66 9.91 2.20 -15.73
CA HIS A 66 11.16 2.16 -14.99
C HIS A 66 11.92 0.87 -15.32
N LYS A 67 13.09 1.02 -15.93
CA LYS A 67 13.96 -0.12 -16.26
C LYS A 67 14.76 -0.53 -15.04
N ASP A 68 14.68 -1.81 -14.71
CA ASP A 68 15.59 -2.44 -13.75
C ASP A 68 17.05 -2.24 -14.23
N GLU A 69 17.90 -1.71 -13.37
CA GLU A 69 19.28 -1.36 -13.73
C GLU A 69 20.16 -2.59 -14.03
N VAL A 70 19.76 -3.77 -13.54
CA VAL A 70 20.53 -5.02 -13.66
C VAL A 70 20.13 -5.77 -14.93
N ASN A 71 18.83 -5.87 -15.23
CA ASN A 71 18.32 -6.67 -16.34
C ASN A 71 17.68 -5.86 -17.49
N GLY A 72 17.52 -4.54 -17.32
CA GLY A 72 17.02 -3.62 -18.33
C GLY A 72 15.54 -3.74 -18.66
N LYS A 73 14.78 -4.60 -17.96
CA LYS A 73 13.33 -4.79 -18.18
C LYS A 73 12.53 -3.73 -17.44
N GLU A 74 11.45 -3.30 -18.06
CA GLU A 74 10.47 -2.43 -17.40
C GLU A 74 9.73 -3.18 -16.31
N GLY A 75 9.39 -2.45 -15.25
CA GLY A 75 8.62 -2.95 -14.14
C GLY A 75 7.17 -3.28 -14.51
N PRO A 76 6.55 -4.27 -13.85
CA PRO A 76 5.16 -4.64 -14.13
C PRO A 76 4.13 -3.89 -13.26
N ALA A 77 4.57 -3.08 -12.28
CA ALA A 77 3.66 -2.44 -11.34
C ALA A 77 3.05 -1.17 -11.91
N LEU A 78 1.71 -1.12 -11.93
CA LEU A 78 0.98 0.08 -12.32
C LEU A 78 0.97 1.15 -11.21
N PHE A 79 1.12 0.73 -9.96
CA PHE A 79 0.90 1.60 -8.80
C PHE A 79 2.12 1.73 -7.90
N THR A 80 2.37 2.95 -7.43
CA THR A 80 2.95 3.24 -6.12
C THR A 80 1.84 3.49 -5.10
N ILE A 81 2.18 3.89 -3.87
CA ILE A 81 1.17 4.04 -2.81
C ILE A 81 0.31 5.29 -2.98
N ALA A 82 0.87 6.41 -3.47
CA ALA A 82 0.13 7.65 -3.69
C ALA A 82 -1.16 7.47 -4.53
N PRO A 83 -1.12 6.88 -5.74
CA PRO A 83 -2.34 6.68 -6.54
C PRO A 83 -3.30 5.67 -5.90
N LEU A 84 -2.81 4.66 -5.18
CA LEU A 84 -3.68 3.71 -4.47
C LEU A 84 -4.45 4.38 -3.33
N MET A 85 -3.76 5.22 -2.54
CA MET A 85 -4.38 6.02 -1.49
C MET A 85 -5.43 6.95 -2.10
N ALA A 86 -5.11 7.65 -3.19
CA ALA A 86 -6.06 8.56 -3.86
C ALA A 86 -7.33 7.81 -4.29
N ILE A 87 -7.19 6.68 -5.01
CA ILE A 87 -8.34 5.89 -5.46
C ILE A 87 -9.16 5.38 -4.27
N ALA A 88 -8.53 4.96 -3.19
CA ALA A 88 -9.23 4.49 -2.01
C ALA A 88 -10.02 5.63 -1.34
N MET A 89 -9.38 6.77 -1.12
CA MET A 89 -9.99 7.92 -0.44
C MET A 89 -11.12 8.54 -1.26
N GLU A 90 -11.04 8.50 -2.59
CA GLU A 90 -12.12 8.95 -3.48
C GLU A 90 -13.35 8.04 -3.46
N ARG A 91 -13.21 6.77 -3.01
CA ARG A 91 -14.24 5.72 -3.23
C ARG A 91 -14.70 5.00 -1.97
N CYS A 92 -14.09 5.28 -0.82
CA CYS A 92 -14.35 4.58 0.42
C CYS A 92 -14.80 5.53 1.53
N GLU A 93 -15.73 5.04 2.34
CA GLU A 93 -16.24 5.75 3.53
C GLU A 93 -15.62 5.20 4.82
N THR A 94 -15.08 3.98 4.81
CA THR A 94 -14.54 3.30 6.00
C THR A 94 -13.10 2.83 5.80
N ALA A 95 -12.38 2.66 6.90
CA ALA A 95 -10.99 2.18 6.94
C ALA A 95 -10.87 0.79 6.30
N ARG A 96 -11.80 -0.11 6.60
CA ARG A 96 -11.86 -1.45 6.00
C ARG A 96 -12.08 -1.41 4.49
N CYS A 97 -12.92 -0.50 3.99
CA CYS A 97 -13.07 -0.32 2.54
C CYS A 97 -11.74 0.09 1.92
N ALA A 98 -11.06 1.07 2.51
CA ALA A 98 -9.80 1.59 1.99
C ALA A 98 -8.70 0.52 1.97
N ILE A 99 -8.53 -0.23 3.07
CA ILE A 99 -7.60 -1.37 3.17
C ILE A 99 -7.82 -2.37 2.03
N ASN A 100 -9.08 -2.81 1.85
CA ASN A 100 -9.40 -3.78 0.81
C ASN A 100 -9.21 -3.20 -0.59
N LYS A 101 -9.50 -1.91 -0.80
CA LYS A 101 -9.35 -1.25 -2.10
C LYS A 101 -7.88 -1.14 -2.50
N ILE A 102 -7.05 -0.58 -1.62
CA ILE A 102 -5.59 -0.46 -1.81
C ILE A 102 -5.02 -1.85 -2.07
N GLY A 103 -5.29 -2.80 -1.17
CA GLY A 103 -4.74 -4.14 -1.23
C GLY A 103 -5.15 -4.93 -2.47
N THR A 104 -6.42 -4.84 -2.89
CA THR A 104 -6.91 -5.57 -4.09
C THR A 104 -6.31 -5.00 -5.36
N LEU A 105 -6.25 -3.67 -5.49
CA LEU A 105 -5.66 -3.01 -6.65
C LEU A 105 -4.17 -3.33 -6.77
N ALA A 106 -3.43 -3.27 -5.66
CA ALA A 106 -2.03 -3.65 -5.62
C ALA A 106 -1.79 -5.12 -5.99
N GLN A 107 -2.64 -6.06 -5.52
CA GLN A 107 -2.52 -7.47 -5.91
C GLN A 107 -2.82 -7.71 -7.39
N GLN A 108 -3.74 -6.94 -7.97
CA GLN A 108 -4.20 -7.14 -9.35
C GLN A 108 -3.31 -6.45 -10.38
N TYR A 109 -2.82 -5.25 -10.06
CA TYR A 109 -2.12 -4.37 -11.00
C TYR A 109 -0.66 -4.12 -10.61
N GLY A 110 -0.19 -4.74 -9.53
CA GLY A 110 1.17 -4.60 -9.02
C GLY A 110 1.37 -3.34 -8.16
N PHE A 111 2.39 -3.41 -7.32
CA PHE A 111 2.78 -2.37 -6.39
C PHE A 111 4.31 -2.22 -6.30
N ALA A 112 4.81 -1.05 -6.64
CA ALA A 112 6.19 -0.64 -6.39
C ALA A 112 6.24 0.31 -5.18
N GLY A 113 7.28 0.19 -4.36
CA GLY A 113 7.56 1.18 -3.32
C GLY A 113 7.97 2.52 -3.93
N GLU A 114 7.81 3.61 -3.17
CA GLU A 114 8.23 4.96 -3.60
C GLU A 114 9.76 5.03 -3.84
N GLU A 115 10.52 4.14 -3.18
CA GLU A 115 11.92 3.89 -3.47
C GLU A 115 12.14 2.42 -3.85
N TYR A 116 13.15 2.15 -4.68
CA TYR A 116 13.44 0.76 -5.06
C TYR A 116 13.82 -0.09 -3.84
N GLY A 117 12.94 -1.03 -3.51
CA GLY A 117 13.11 -1.90 -2.35
C GLY A 117 12.65 -1.27 -1.03
N SER A 118 11.84 -0.21 -1.06
CA SER A 118 10.99 0.17 0.06
C SER A 118 9.70 -0.66 0.08
N SER A 119 9.05 -0.64 1.23
CA SER A 119 7.64 -0.98 1.44
C SER A 119 6.95 0.26 2.02
N GLU A 120 5.63 0.25 2.14
CA GLU A 120 4.90 1.43 2.63
C GLU A 120 4.01 1.04 3.82
N ALA A 121 3.97 1.91 4.83
CA ALA A 121 3.14 1.75 6.01
C ALA A 121 2.15 2.91 6.11
N ILE A 122 0.87 2.56 6.21
CA ILE A 122 -0.24 3.48 6.07
C ILE A 122 -1.09 3.42 7.32
N THR A 123 -1.27 4.56 7.98
CA THR A 123 -2.25 4.69 9.05
C THR A 123 -3.60 5.05 8.43
N ILE A 124 -4.64 4.26 8.68
CA ILE A 124 -5.97 4.48 8.11
C ILE A 124 -6.97 4.53 9.26
N ILE A 125 -7.72 5.61 9.37
CA ILE A 125 -8.69 5.81 10.46
C ILE A 125 -10.03 6.29 9.91
N ASP A 126 -11.13 5.85 10.53
CA ASP A 126 -12.47 6.41 10.35
C ASP A 126 -13.07 6.80 11.72
N ASP A 127 -14.39 7.00 11.79
CA ASP A 127 -15.08 7.39 13.03
C ASP A 127 -15.17 6.26 14.08
N THR A 128 -14.81 5.03 13.72
CA THR A 128 -14.97 3.83 14.56
C THR A 128 -13.69 3.01 14.74
N GLU A 129 -12.76 3.05 13.79
CA GLU A 129 -11.59 2.18 13.78
C GLU A 129 -10.32 2.91 13.36
N ALA A 130 -9.19 2.47 13.92
CA ALA A 130 -7.85 2.85 13.48
C ALA A 130 -7.05 1.61 13.09
N TRP A 131 -6.27 1.72 12.01
CA TRP A 131 -5.53 0.61 11.42
C TRP A 131 -4.13 1.04 10.99
N VAL A 132 -3.18 0.11 11.10
CA VAL A 132 -1.89 0.17 10.41
C VAL A 132 -1.94 -0.84 9.26
N PHE A 133 -1.72 -0.38 8.03
CA PHE A 133 -1.68 -1.18 6.81
C PHE A 133 -0.27 -1.14 6.23
N GLU A 134 0.36 -2.29 6.05
CA GLU A 134 1.71 -2.40 5.51
C GLU A 134 1.66 -3.20 4.20
N ILE A 135 2.35 -2.71 3.17
CA ILE A 135 2.32 -3.26 1.83
C ILE A 135 3.72 -3.34 1.23
N GLN A 136 4.00 -4.46 0.55
CA GLN A 136 5.24 -4.69 -0.18
C GLN A 136 4.95 -5.39 -1.51
N GLY A 137 5.79 -5.18 -2.52
CA GLY A 137 5.76 -5.97 -3.75
C GLY A 137 5.89 -7.48 -3.47
N ASP A 138 5.42 -8.34 -4.37
CA ASP A 138 5.55 -9.80 -4.20
C ASP A 138 6.78 -10.41 -4.88
N GLY A 139 7.71 -9.56 -5.36
CA GLY A 139 8.85 -9.95 -6.19
C GLY A 139 8.48 -10.38 -7.62
N ASN A 140 7.21 -10.24 -8.01
CA ASN A 140 6.73 -10.60 -9.34
C ASN A 140 5.85 -9.50 -9.96
N LYS A 141 4.52 -9.58 -9.82
CA LYS A 141 3.56 -8.66 -10.48
C LYS A 141 2.45 -8.18 -9.54
N GLY A 142 2.48 -8.60 -8.28
CA GLY A 142 1.45 -8.28 -7.31
C GLY A 142 2.06 -7.65 -6.06
N ALA A 143 1.35 -7.82 -4.95
CA ALA A 143 1.75 -7.31 -3.66
C ALA A 143 1.40 -8.31 -2.55
N PHE A 144 2.19 -8.27 -1.48
CA PHE A 144 1.80 -8.74 -0.17
C PHE A 144 1.39 -7.55 0.68
N TRP A 145 0.36 -7.71 1.49
CA TRP A 145 -0.04 -6.69 2.45
C TRP A 145 -0.74 -7.30 3.65
N VAL A 146 -0.64 -6.60 4.77
CA VAL A 146 -1.30 -6.91 6.05
C VAL A 146 -1.76 -5.61 6.68
N ALA A 147 -2.96 -5.60 7.24
CA ALA A 147 -3.47 -4.55 8.09
C ALA A 147 -3.76 -5.11 9.48
N GLN A 148 -3.39 -4.36 10.51
CA GLN A 148 -3.72 -4.66 11.90
C GLN A 148 -4.51 -3.50 12.51
N ARG A 149 -5.62 -3.82 13.19
CA ARG A 149 -6.42 -2.85 13.93
C ARG A 149 -5.63 -2.39 15.15
N VAL A 150 -5.61 -1.10 15.40
CA VAL A 150 -5.15 -0.52 16.67
C VAL A 150 -6.33 -0.61 17.64
N PRO A 151 -6.21 -1.33 18.77
CA PRO A 151 -7.30 -1.40 19.75
C PRO A 151 -7.67 -0.02 20.29
N ASP A 152 -8.92 0.14 20.72
CA ASP A 152 -9.52 1.44 21.10
C ASP A 152 -8.75 2.18 22.22
N ASP A 153 -8.03 1.46 23.07
CA ASP A 153 -7.23 1.97 24.20
C ASP A 153 -5.71 1.99 23.93
N HIS A 154 -5.29 1.81 22.68
CA HIS A 154 -3.90 1.73 22.26
C HIS A 154 -3.49 2.87 21.33
N VAL A 155 -2.17 3.04 21.19
CA VAL A 155 -1.56 3.91 20.19
C VAL A 155 -0.55 3.10 19.36
N ALA A 156 -0.52 3.36 18.06
CA ALA A 156 0.52 2.85 17.17
C ALA A 156 1.48 3.98 16.78
N VAL A 157 2.77 3.66 16.70
CA VAL A 157 3.81 4.59 16.24
C VAL A 157 4.48 3.97 15.03
N VAL A 158 4.31 4.61 13.88
CA VAL A 158 4.90 4.19 12.61
C VAL A 158 6.08 5.11 12.30
N ALA A 159 7.24 4.49 12.07
CA ALA A 159 8.43 5.14 11.55
C ALA A 159 8.80 4.45 10.22
N ASN A 160 10.05 4.58 9.77
CA ASN A 160 10.48 4.00 8.49
C ASN A 160 10.79 2.48 8.54
N ASN A 161 10.04 1.71 9.33
CA ASN A 161 10.13 0.25 9.38
C ASN A 161 8.73 -0.37 9.55
N VAL A 162 8.53 -1.54 8.96
CA VAL A 162 7.35 -2.37 9.25
C VAL A 162 7.33 -2.77 10.73
N ILE A 163 6.17 -2.61 11.37
CA ILE A 163 5.94 -2.85 12.80
C ILE A 163 4.98 -4.02 13.06
N ILE A 164 4.19 -4.44 12.06
CA ILE A 164 3.30 -5.59 12.23
C ILE A 164 4.15 -6.86 12.37
N LYS A 165 3.90 -7.61 13.45
CA LYS A 165 4.63 -8.84 13.78
C LYS A 165 3.78 -10.07 13.45
N GLU A 166 3.33 -10.77 14.48
CA GLU A 166 2.56 -12.00 14.34
C GLU A 166 1.17 -11.69 13.76
N VAL A 167 0.87 -12.30 12.61
CA VAL A 167 -0.43 -12.18 11.95
C VAL A 167 -1.28 -13.39 12.32
N LYS A 168 -2.40 -13.14 13.01
CA LYS A 168 -3.30 -14.20 13.43
C LYS A 168 -4.31 -14.51 12.31
N PRO A 169 -4.34 -15.75 11.79
CA PRO A 169 -5.41 -16.16 10.88
C PRO A 169 -6.76 -16.16 11.61
N ASP A 170 -7.85 -16.11 10.85
CA ASP A 170 -9.23 -16.22 11.36
C ASP A 170 -9.60 -15.17 12.42
N SER A 171 -8.93 -14.01 12.40
CA SER A 171 -9.13 -12.89 13.33
C SER A 171 -9.53 -11.62 12.56
N PRO A 172 -10.67 -11.58 11.84
CA PRO A 172 -11.03 -10.50 10.92
C PRO A 172 -11.26 -9.14 11.63
N ASP A 173 -11.50 -9.15 12.94
CA ASP A 173 -11.63 -7.94 13.74
C ASP A 173 -10.27 -7.32 14.09
N GLU A 174 -9.19 -8.11 14.07
CA GLU A 174 -7.83 -7.67 14.37
C GLU A 174 -6.97 -7.52 13.11
N PHE A 175 -7.17 -8.38 12.11
CA PHE A 175 -6.30 -8.49 10.94
C PHE A 175 -7.09 -8.60 9.64
N ILE A 176 -6.60 -7.89 8.62
CA ILE A 176 -7.02 -8.04 7.22
C ILE A 176 -5.76 -8.20 6.39
N TYR A 177 -5.67 -9.17 5.50
CA TYR A 177 -4.45 -9.42 4.75
C TYR A 177 -4.70 -9.91 3.33
N SER A 178 -3.67 -9.78 2.51
CA SER A 178 -3.67 -10.17 1.10
C SER A 178 -4.08 -11.64 0.88
N LYS A 179 -4.84 -11.88 -0.20
CA LYS A 179 -5.30 -13.23 -0.52
C LYS A 179 -4.10 -14.15 -0.77
N ASN A 180 -4.15 -15.35 -0.21
CA ASN A 180 -3.11 -16.38 -0.29
C ASN A 180 -1.76 -15.97 0.34
N LEU A 181 -1.72 -14.97 1.25
CA LEU A 181 -0.49 -14.49 1.89
C LEU A 181 0.40 -15.65 2.38
N PHE A 182 -0.10 -16.43 3.34
CA PHE A 182 0.62 -17.56 3.95
C PHE A 182 1.12 -18.60 2.94
N LYS A 183 0.28 -18.93 1.95
CA LYS A 183 0.61 -19.92 0.92
C LYS A 183 1.74 -19.41 0.02
N LYS A 184 1.60 -18.20 -0.52
CA LYS A 184 2.58 -17.61 -1.45
C LYS A 184 3.92 -17.35 -0.75
N THR A 185 3.90 -16.84 0.48
CA THR A 185 5.14 -16.61 1.24
C THR A 185 5.86 -17.91 1.56
N LYS A 186 5.12 -19.00 1.77
CA LYS A 186 5.68 -20.34 1.93
C LYS A 186 6.30 -20.87 0.65
N GLU A 187 5.59 -20.74 -0.47
CA GLU A 187 6.10 -21.15 -1.81
C GLU A 187 7.37 -20.39 -2.20
N LEU A 188 7.51 -19.13 -1.78
CA LEU A 188 8.70 -18.30 -1.98
C LEU A 188 9.82 -18.56 -0.94
N GLY A 189 9.61 -19.43 0.04
CA GLY A 189 10.59 -19.71 1.11
C GLY A 189 10.80 -18.55 2.09
N LEU A 190 9.88 -17.58 2.14
CA LEU A 190 9.93 -16.43 3.07
C LEU A 190 9.42 -16.81 4.47
N TRP A 191 8.59 -17.85 4.55
CA TRP A 191 8.11 -18.47 5.77
C TRP A 191 8.12 -19.99 5.57
N ASP A 192 8.60 -20.75 6.54
CA ASP A 192 8.68 -22.22 6.48
C ASP A 192 7.30 -22.90 6.59
N GLY A 193 6.30 -22.16 7.06
CA GLY A 193 4.97 -22.71 7.35
C GLY A 193 4.88 -23.34 8.73
N GLU A 194 5.90 -23.16 9.57
CA GLU A 194 5.96 -23.63 10.94
C GLU A 194 5.92 -22.43 11.90
N GLY A 195 5.29 -22.64 13.05
CA GLY A 195 5.13 -21.59 14.05
C GLY A 195 4.30 -20.38 13.56
N PRO A 196 4.37 -19.26 14.32
CA PRO A 196 3.63 -18.06 13.97
C PRO A 196 4.20 -17.35 12.74
N PHE A 197 3.30 -16.81 11.90
CA PHE A 197 3.68 -15.98 10.77
C PHE A 197 4.02 -14.56 11.25
N ASP A 198 5.29 -14.16 11.17
CA ASP A 198 5.78 -12.82 11.54
C ASP A 198 6.02 -11.97 10.27
N TRP A 199 5.12 -11.02 10.02
CA TRP A 199 5.15 -10.14 8.85
C TRP A 199 6.48 -9.37 8.73
N SER A 200 6.97 -8.81 9.83
CA SER A 200 8.23 -8.08 9.86
C SER A 200 9.43 -8.92 9.39
N ARG A 201 9.42 -10.24 9.64
CA ARG A 201 10.47 -11.15 9.16
C ARG A 201 10.33 -11.45 7.67
N VAL A 202 9.10 -11.50 7.18
CA VAL A 202 8.76 -11.85 5.80
C VAL A 202 9.10 -10.71 4.83
N VAL A 203 8.77 -9.45 5.17
CA VAL A 203 8.97 -8.32 4.26
C VAL A 203 10.00 -7.31 4.71
N GLY A 204 10.28 -7.21 6.02
CA GLY A 204 11.16 -6.18 6.56
C GLY A 204 12.61 -6.35 6.13
N ALA A 205 13.30 -5.22 5.98
CA ALA A 205 14.74 -5.22 5.79
C ALA A 205 15.45 -5.87 6.99
N PRO A 206 16.59 -6.54 6.79
CA PRO A 206 17.44 -6.96 7.89
C PRO A 206 17.84 -5.72 8.70
N LEU A 207 17.39 -5.63 9.96
CA LEU A 207 17.84 -4.56 10.83
C LEU A 207 19.35 -4.73 11.07
N PRO A 208 20.16 -3.68 10.87
CA PRO A 208 21.61 -3.78 11.01
C PRO A 208 22.10 -3.96 12.45
N LEU A 209 21.20 -4.02 13.44
CA LEU A 209 21.55 -4.16 14.85
C LEU A 209 21.09 -5.53 15.40
N PRO A 210 21.91 -6.20 16.23
CA PRO A 210 21.50 -7.43 16.90
C PRO A 210 20.29 -7.12 17.81
N ARG A 211 19.25 -7.96 17.69
CA ARG A 211 18.12 -7.99 18.62
C ARG A 211 18.52 -8.67 19.91
#